data_AF-A0A3M5FWH9-F1
#
_entry.id   AF-A0A3M5FWH9-F1
#
_cell.length_a   1.000
_cell.length_b   1.000
_cell.length_c   1.000
_cell.angle_alpha   90.00
_cell.angle_beta   90.00
_cell.angle_gamma   90.00
#
_symmetry.space_group_name_H-M   'P 1'
#
loop_
_entity.id
_entity.type
_entity.pdbx_description
1 polymer ?
#
loop_
_entity_poly.entity_id
_entity_poly.type
_entity_poly.pdbx_seq_one_letter_code
_entity_poly.pdbx_strand_id
1 'polypeptide(L)'
;MNAHKVIWQEGMLLRPQHFQHNDRYYDHQLRVRTQLAGAYNWGFTALEIDPHFLGSGQIVLAQASGILPDGSVFDIRDRNSPLALDIPANTSNMPVYIALPTMAGIHVNSLVAAASELLAQVSRLSAAEEFGDIALLNVQLSDQIKLFEAEGRRNAIENDQLLAARYVLCTVVDEAVLNTPWGSKSDWSKISLLSRFHKETFGGEKFFHLLEKLSANPFKHLPMLELMYLCLALGFEGKYRSHRLNGHELEDIRDSLYRQIRHVRGDVSRTLSPRWQGAQSRVSERLRVAPVWLVVLFTVISLAVLYCGFTWVLGEQREVVLKPYQTVYLAALELRS
;
A
#
# COMPACT_ATOMS: atom_id res chain seq x y z
N MET A 1 -3.90 15.73 1.55
CA MET A 1 -3.66 16.85 0.61
C MET A 1 -4.95 17.16 -0.11
N ASN A 2 -5.45 18.39 -0.06
CA ASN A 2 -6.59 18.80 -0.89
C ASN A 2 -6.10 18.96 -2.33
N ALA A 3 -6.20 17.90 -3.14
CA ALA A 3 -6.01 18.03 -4.58
C ALA A 3 -7.23 18.76 -5.16
N HIS A 4 -7.01 19.90 -5.81
CA HIS A 4 -8.06 20.65 -6.47
C HIS A 4 -8.24 20.15 -7.91
N LYS A 5 -9.46 20.20 -8.44
CA LYS A 5 -9.72 19.81 -9.83
C LYS A 5 -9.13 20.88 -10.76
N VAL A 6 -8.43 20.47 -11.82
CA VAL A 6 -8.06 21.40 -12.90
C VAL A 6 -9.34 21.84 -13.64
N ILE A 7 -9.55 23.15 -13.74
CA ILE A 7 -10.66 23.73 -14.49
C ILE A 7 -10.15 24.06 -15.89
N TRP A 8 -10.66 23.34 -16.89
CA TRP A 8 -10.33 23.58 -18.29
C TRP A 8 -11.16 24.74 -18.84
N GLN A 9 -10.52 25.68 -19.52
CA GLN A 9 -11.17 26.80 -20.19
C GLN A 9 -10.70 26.86 -21.65
N GLU A 10 -11.60 27.26 -22.54
CA GLU A 10 -11.27 27.44 -23.95
C GLU A 10 -10.22 28.54 -24.12
N GLY A 11 -9.18 28.29 -24.91
CA GLY A 11 -8.01 29.19 -25.05
C GLY A 11 -6.94 29.08 -23.95
N MET A 12 -7.10 28.17 -22.97
CA MET A 12 -6.10 27.94 -21.93
C MET A 12 -4.82 27.29 -22.49
N LEU A 13 -3.65 27.85 -22.12
CA LEU A 13 -2.36 27.26 -22.47
C LEU A 13 -2.13 25.95 -21.69
N LEU A 14 -2.09 24.82 -22.39
CA LEU A 14 -1.83 23.50 -21.81
C LEU A 14 -0.34 23.33 -21.49
N ARG A 15 -0.04 23.08 -20.21
CA ARG A 15 1.32 22.80 -19.71
C ARG A 15 1.37 21.40 -19.15
N PRO A 16 2.52 20.71 -19.18
CA PRO A 16 2.70 19.39 -18.54
C PRO A 16 2.23 19.37 -17.07
N GLN A 17 2.38 20.48 -16.36
CA GLN A 17 1.94 20.67 -14.98
C GLN A 17 0.41 20.51 -14.81
N HIS A 18 -0.39 20.94 -15.78
CA HIS A 18 -1.85 20.81 -15.73
C HIS A 18 -2.28 19.34 -15.85
N PHE A 19 -1.63 18.58 -16.73
CA PHE A 19 -1.87 17.13 -16.85
C PHE A 19 -1.46 16.39 -15.58
N GLN A 20 -0.26 16.66 -15.04
CA GLN A 20 0.19 16.05 -13.80
C GLN A 20 -0.71 16.37 -12.59
N HIS A 21 -1.26 17.58 -12.53
CA HIS A 21 -2.20 17.97 -11.47
C HIS A 21 -3.55 17.27 -11.64
N ASN A 22 -4.05 17.20 -12.87
CA ASN A 22 -5.28 16.51 -13.20
C ASN A 22 -5.20 15.01 -12.87
N ASP A 23 -4.09 14.36 -13.24
CA ASP A 23 -3.85 12.95 -12.92
C ASP A 23 -3.81 12.71 -11.42
N ARG A 24 -3.09 13.55 -10.66
CA ARG A 24 -3.07 13.49 -9.19
C ARG A 24 -4.46 13.67 -8.57
N TYR A 25 -5.26 14.59 -9.11
CA TYR A 25 -6.63 14.81 -8.64
C TYR A 25 -7.49 13.57 -8.86
N TYR A 26 -7.48 12.99 -10.06
CA TYR A 26 -8.28 11.81 -10.38
C TYR A 26 -7.80 10.57 -9.63
N ASP A 27 -6.49 10.36 -9.50
CA ASP A 27 -5.93 9.26 -8.72
C ASP A 27 -6.34 9.36 -7.24
N HIS A 28 -6.27 10.56 -6.64
CA HIS A 28 -6.77 10.80 -5.29
C HIS A 28 -8.27 10.53 -5.16
N GLN A 29 -9.10 11.04 -6.08
CA GLN A 29 -10.54 10.81 -6.08
C GLN A 29 -10.88 9.32 -6.22
N LEU A 30 -10.13 8.58 -7.03
CA LEU A 30 -10.31 7.14 -7.22
C LEU A 30 -9.99 6.39 -5.93
N ARG A 31 -8.85 6.66 -5.29
CA ARG A 31 -8.46 6.04 -4.01
C ARG A 31 -9.48 6.30 -2.91
N VAL A 32 -9.92 7.55 -2.75
CA VAL A 32 -10.93 7.93 -1.74
C VAL A 32 -12.25 7.21 -1.99
N ARG A 33 -12.71 7.15 -3.25
CA ARG A 33 -13.95 6.41 -3.59
C ARG A 33 -13.80 4.92 -3.31
N THR A 34 -12.67 4.32 -3.66
CA THR A 34 -12.39 2.91 -3.38
C THR A 34 -12.40 2.60 -1.87
N GLN A 35 -11.81 3.48 -1.05
CA GLN A 35 -11.82 3.37 0.41
C GLN A 35 -13.24 3.53 0.99
N LEU A 36 -14.01 4.50 0.48
CA LEU A 36 -15.37 4.78 0.96
C LEU A 36 -16.41 3.77 0.46
N ALA A 37 -16.12 3.01 -0.60
CA ALA A 37 -17.04 2.04 -1.19
C ALA A 37 -17.38 0.86 -0.26
N GLY A 38 -16.65 0.67 0.84
CA GLY A 38 -16.97 -0.35 1.83
C GLY A 38 -15.81 -0.67 2.75
N ALA A 39 -16.14 -1.09 3.97
CA ALA A 39 -15.16 -1.64 4.89
C ALA A 39 -14.60 -2.94 4.31
N TYR A 40 -13.27 -3.09 4.34
CA TYR A 40 -12.56 -4.31 3.94
C TYR A 40 -12.50 -4.61 2.42
N ASN A 41 -12.61 -3.59 1.55
CA ASN A 41 -12.49 -3.74 0.09
C ASN A 41 -11.04 -3.89 -0.44
N TRP A 42 -10.13 -4.44 0.35
CA TRP A 42 -8.69 -4.51 0.05
C TRP A 42 -8.17 -5.93 0.25
N GLY A 43 -7.17 -6.31 -0.54
CA GLY A 43 -6.65 -7.66 -0.71
C GLY A 43 -6.51 -8.04 -2.18
N PHE A 44 -6.26 -9.33 -2.44
CA PHE A 44 -6.23 -9.87 -3.79
C PHE A 44 -7.64 -10.07 -4.34
N THR A 45 -7.86 -9.58 -5.56
CA THR A 45 -9.02 -9.91 -6.40
C THR A 45 -8.72 -11.11 -7.29
N ALA A 46 -7.46 -11.27 -7.72
CA ALA A 46 -6.96 -12.46 -8.41
C ALA A 46 -5.53 -12.78 -7.93
N LEU A 47 -5.21 -14.06 -7.79
CA LEU A 47 -3.88 -14.56 -7.48
C LEU A 47 -3.73 -15.96 -8.09
N GLU A 48 -2.79 -16.12 -9.01
CA GLU A 48 -2.49 -17.37 -9.69
C GLU A 48 -0.98 -17.65 -9.64
N ILE A 49 -0.63 -18.76 -9.01
CA ILE A 49 0.74 -19.28 -8.94
C ILE A 49 0.82 -20.45 -9.90
N ASP A 50 1.83 -20.48 -10.75
CA ASP A 50 2.03 -21.56 -11.70
C ASP A 50 2.62 -22.79 -10.98
N PRO A 51 1.88 -23.91 -10.89
CA PRO A 51 2.35 -25.09 -10.18
C PRO A 51 3.48 -25.83 -10.91
N HIS A 52 3.69 -25.58 -12.21
CA HIS A 52 4.66 -26.31 -13.02
C HIS A 52 6.11 -26.06 -12.56
N PHE A 53 6.37 -24.84 -12.07
CA PHE A 53 7.70 -24.40 -11.63
C PHE A 53 8.02 -24.77 -10.17
N LEU A 54 7.00 -25.18 -9.39
CA LEU A 54 7.20 -25.57 -7.99
C LEU A 54 8.13 -26.78 -7.87
N GLY A 55 8.04 -27.73 -8.80
CA GLY A 55 8.91 -28.91 -8.85
C GLY A 55 10.38 -28.60 -9.11
N SER A 56 10.68 -27.48 -9.76
CA SER A 56 12.04 -26.98 -9.99
C SER A 56 12.55 -26.05 -8.89
N GLY A 57 11.82 -25.90 -7.79
CA GLY A 57 12.19 -25.00 -6.69
C GLY A 57 11.99 -23.53 -7.03
N GLN A 58 11.06 -23.21 -7.92
CA GLN A 58 10.76 -21.82 -8.30
C GLN A 58 9.27 -21.52 -8.05
N ILE A 59 8.98 -20.34 -7.51
CA ILE A 59 7.61 -19.81 -7.44
C ILE A 59 7.45 -18.82 -8.57
N VAL A 60 6.53 -19.11 -9.50
CA VAL A 60 6.20 -18.20 -10.58
C VAL A 60 4.77 -17.71 -10.38
N LEU A 61 4.60 -16.40 -10.35
CA LEU A 61 3.31 -15.74 -10.26
C LEU A 61 2.80 -15.42 -11.66
N ALA A 62 1.77 -16.14 -12.10
CA ALA A 62 1.18 -16.01 -13.43
C ALA A 62 0.24 -14.80 -13.52
N GLN A 63 -0.46 -14.50 -12.43
CA GLN A 63 -1.33 -13.33 -12.32
C GLN A 63 -1.48 -12.91 -10.86
N ALA A 64 -1.49 -11.60 -10.59
CA ALA A 64 -2.05 -11.08 -9.35
C ALA A 64 -2.64 -9.69 -9.54
N SER A 65 -3.85 -9.47 -9.05
CA SER A 65 -4.45 -8.14 -9.03
C SER A 65 -5.24 -7.93 -7.75
N GLY A 66 -5.43 -6.67 -7.36
CA GLY A 66 -6.10 -6.36 -6.11
C GLY A 66 -6.11 -4.89 -5.76
N ILE A 67 -6.58 -4.63 -4.54
CA ILE A 67 -6.69 -3.30 -3.95
C ILE A 67 -5.86 -3.29 -2.67
N LEU A 68 -5.00 -2.30 -2.52
CA LEU A 68 -4.19 -2.09 -1.32
C LEU A 68 -5.00 -1.40 -0.21
N PRO A 69 -4.53 -1.42 1.06
CA PRO A 69 -5.23 -0.79 2.18
C PRO A 69 -5.48 0.71 1.98
N ASP A 70 -4.62 1.37 1.19
CA ASP A 70 -4.71 2.79 0.85
C ASP A 70 -5.65 3.06 -0.34
N GLY A 71 -6.31 2.04 -0.88
CA GLY A 71 -7.25 2.14 -2.00
C GLY A 71 -6.58 2.18 -3.37
N SER A 72 -5.25 2.10 -3.45
CA SER A 72 -4.55 1.96 -4.73
C SER A 72 -4.76 0.56 -5.30
N VAL A 73 -4.78 0.45 -6.64
CA VAL A 73 -4.96 -0.82 -7.35
C VAL A 73 -3.61 -1.32 -7.85
N PHE A 74 -3.39 -2.63 -7.79
CA PHE A 74 -2.25 -3.26 -8.44
C PHE A 74 -2.75 -4.32 -9.42
N ASP A 75 -1.99 -4.48 -10.51
CA ASP A 75 -2.35 -5.40 -11.58
C ASP A 75 -1.10 -5.96 -12.26
N ILE A 76 -0.78 -7.19 -11.90
CA ILE A 76 0.29 -8.00 -12.47
C ILE A 76 -0.40 -8.97 -13.44
N ARG A 77 -0.69 -8.46 -14.64
CA ARG A 77 -1.27 -9.22 -15.76
C ARG A 77 -0.29 -9.39 -16.92
N ASP A 78 0.90 -8.81 -16.83
CA ASP A 78 1.88 -8.89 -17.90
C ASP A 78 2.48 -10.30 -17.98
N ARG A 79 2.00 -11.08 -18.95
CA ARG A 79 2.49 -12.43 -19.23
C ARG A 79 3.90 -12.45 -19.80
N ASN A 80 4.42 -11.31 -20.27
CA ASN A 80 5.73 -11.23 -20.91
C ASN A 80 6.88 -11.09 -19.89
N SER A 81 6.57 -10.77 -18.63
CA SER A 81 7.55 -10.69 -17.53
C SER A 81 6.94 -11.28 -16.25
N PRO A 82 6.79 -12.62 -16.16
CA PRO A 82 6.26 -13.25 -14.96
C PRO A 82 7.18 -12.99 -13.76
N LEU A 83 6.57 -12.73 -12.59
CA LEU A 83 7.33 -12.54 -11.36
C LEU A 83 7.74 -13.92 -10.83
N ALA A 84 9.01 -14.26 -11.04
CA ALA A 84 9.60 -15.53 -10.61
C ALA A 84 10.54 -15.33 -9.42
N LEU A 85 10.48 -16.23 -8.45
CA LEU A 85 11.36 -16.29 -7.29
C LEU A 85 11.95 -17.69 -7.18
N ASP A 86 13.28 -17.76 -7.22
CA ASP A 86 14.01 -19.01 -7.00
C ASP A 86 14.11 -19.31 -5.49
N ILE A 87 13.71 -20.52 -5.11
CA ILE A 87 13.80 -21.01 -3.72
C ILE A 87 15.09 -21.84 -3.59
N PRO A 88 15.99 -21.48 -2.66
CA PRO A 88 17.17 -22.28 -2.39
C PRO A 88 16.83 -23.70 -1.94
N ALA A 89 17.67 -24.67 -2.31
CA ALA A 89 17.56 -26.04 -1.81
C ALA A 89 17.60 -26.09 -0.27
N ASN A 90 16.92 -27.07 0.34
CA ASN A 90 16.76 -27.22 1.79
C ASN A 90 15.97 -26.11 2.50
N THR A 91 15.19 -25.31 1.77
CA THR A 91 14.28 -24.33 2.37
C THR A 91 12.97 -25.01 2.77
N SER A 92 12.60 -24.94 4.05
CA SER A 92 11.31 -25.43 4.55
C SER A 92 10.67 -24.38 5.46
N ASN A 93 9.34 -24.24 5.36
CA ASN A 93 8.55 -23.34 6.20
C ASN A 93 8.97 -21.84 6.14
N MET A 94 9.46 -21.40 4.98
CA MET A 94 9.84 -20.01 4.76
C MET A 94 8.66 -19.21 4.18
N PRO A 95 8.25 -18.11 4.83
CA PRO A 95 7.23 -17.24 4.26
C PRO A 95 7.78 -16.50 3.03
N VAL A 96 7.03 -16.52 1.94
CA VAL A 96 7.33 -15.79 0.71
C VAL A 96 6.41 -14.59 0.61
N TYR A 97 6.98 -13.42 0.31
CA TYR A 97 6.24 -12.17 0.26
C TYR A 97 6.26 -11.59 -1.16
N ILE A 98 5.10 -11.09 -1.59
CA ILE A 98 5.01 -10.22 -2.76
C ILE A 98 5.10 -8.79 -2.23
N ALA A 99 6.09 -8.05 -2.71
CA ALA A 99 6.28 -6.65 -2.37
C ALA A 99 6.02 -5.79 -3.61
N LEU A 100 5.28 -4.70 -3.42
CA LEU A 100 5.19 -3.65 -4.42
C LEU A 100 6.26 -2.60 -4.08
N PRO A 101 6.99 -2.06 -5.07
CA PRO A 101 7.82 -0.89 -4.83
C PRO A 101 6.90 0.20 -4.27
N THR A 102 7.22 0.69 -3.09
CA THR A 102 6.40 1.69 -2.41
C THR A 102 6.32 2.92 -3.32
N MET A 103 5.22 3.09 -4.04
CA MET A 103 4.94 4.40 -4.64
C MET A 103 4.79 5.35 -3.46
N ALA A 104 5.66 6.36 -3.41
CA ALA A 104 5.75 7.34 -2.35
C ALA A 104 4.36 7.95 -2.05
N GLY A 105 3.68 7.42 -1.04
CA GLY A 105 2.28 7.78 -0.79
C GLY A 105 1.69 7.35 0.55
N ILE A 106 2.39 6.57 1.37
CA ILE A 106 1.91 6.15 2.69
C ILE A 106 2.72 6.88 3.75
N HIS A 107 2.23 8.05 4.20
CA HIS A 107 2.81 8.89 5.25
C HIS A 107 4.34 8.95 5.25
N VAL A 108 4.92 9.21 4.07
CA VAL A 108 6.32 9.59 3.99
C VAL A 108 6.39 10.95 4.66
N ASN A 109 7.04 10.96 5.81
CA ASN A 109 7.41 12.20 6.46
C ASN A 109 8.07 13.11 5.40
N SER A 110 7.42 14.23 5.08
CA SER A 110 7.83 15.11 4.00
C SER A 110 9.24 15.66 4.20
N LEU A 111 9.66 15.80 5.46
CA LEU A 111 11.02 16.19 5.82
C LEU A 111 12.03 15.10 5.45
N VAL A 112 11.72 13.84 5.75
CA VAL A 112 12.55 12.68 5.37
C VAL A 112 12.54 12.47 3.86
N ALA A 113 11.39 12.64 3.20
CA ALA A 113 11.29 12.57 1.75
C ALA A 113 12.22 13.60 1.09
N ALA A 114 12.18 14.85 1.55
CA ALA A 114 13.05 15.91 1.06
C ALA A 114 14.53 15.62 1.31
N ALA A 115 14.87 14.93 2.41
CA ALA A 115 16.24 14.59 2.76
C ALA A 115 16.76 13.28 2.14
N SER A 116 15.90 12.50 1.47
CA SER A 116 16.19 11.13 1.03
C SER A 116 17.47 11.00 0.19
N GLU A 117 17.68 11.88 -0.79
CA GLU A 117 18.88 11.85 -1.65
C GLU A 117 20.15 12.15 -0.84
N LEU A 118 20.09 13.12 0.08
CA LEU A 118 21.24 13.46 0.93
C LEU A 118 21.57 12.31 1.91
N LEU A 119 20.55 11.68 2.51
CA LEU A 119 20.75 10.52 3.39
C LEU A 119 21.34 9.33 2.62
N ALA A 120 20.91 9.11 1.37
CA ALA A 120 21.50 8.10 0.51
C ALA A 120 22.98 8.40 0.20
N GLN A 121 23.35 9.67 0.02
CA GLN A 121 24.75 10.08 -0.14
C GLN A 121 25.57 9.86 1.12
N VAL A 122 25.05 10.19 2.31
CA VAL A 122 25.71 9.91 3.60
C VAL A 122 26.05 8.43 3.73
N SER A 123 25.11 7.54 3.39
CA SER A 123 25.33 6.09 3.40
C SER A 123 26.40 5.62 2.41
N ARG A 124 26.60 6.33 1.29
CA ARG A 124 27.65 6.01 0.31
C ARG A 124 29.02 6.52 0.75
N LEU A 125 29.06 7.71 1.35
CA LEU A 125 30.29 8.32 1.86
C LEU A 125 30.94 7.48 2.95
N SER A 126 30.15 6.90 3.87
CA SER A 126 30.66 6.05 4.93
C SER A 126 31.33 4.76 4.42
N ALA A 127 31.00 4.31 3.20
CA ALA A 127 31.57 3.14 2.57
C ALA A 127 32.73 3.46 1.59
N ALA A 128 33.02 4.74 1.32
CA ALA A 128 34.01 5.13 0.33
C ALA A 128 35.44 5.13 0.92
N GLU A 129 36.34 4.33 0.33
CA GLU A 129 37.74 4.24 0.76
C GLU A 129 38.61 5.39 0.22
N GLU A 130 38.24 5.98 -0.91
CA GLU A 130 38.95 7.10 -1.53
C GLU A 130 37.93 8.08 -2.15
N PHE A 131 38.25 9.36 -2.06
CA PHE A 131 37.49 10.41 -2.73
C PHE A 131 38.46 11.42 -3.32
N GLY A 132 38.19 11.88 -4.53
CA GLY A 132 39.07 12.79 -5.27
C GLY A 132 39.06 14.21 -4.69
N ASP A 133 38.38 15.13 -5.36
CA ASP A 133 38.38 16.54 -4.98
C ASP A 133 37.38 16.82 -3.83
N ILE A 134 37.92 17.12 -2.65
CA ILE A 134 37.16 17.46 -1.44
C ILE A 134 36.39 18.78 -1.59
N ALA A 135 36.93 19.75 -2.32
CA ALA A 135 36.25 21.02 -2.57
C ALA A 135 35.04 20.78 -3.49
N LEU A 136 35.19 19.92 -4.51
CA LEU A 136 34.07 19.52 -5.37
C LEU A 136 32.99 18.78 -4.58
N LEU A 137 33.38 17.85 -3.70
CA LEU A 137 32.44 17.17 -2.80
C LEU A 137 31.65 18.18 -1.94
N ASN A 138 32.35 19.17 -1.37
CA ASN A 138 31.71 20.19 -0.55
C ASN A 138 30.66 20.99 -1.34
N VAL A 139 30.97 21.35 -2.60
CA VAL A 139 30.03 22.01 -3.50
C VAL A 139 28.81 21.13 -3.76
N GLN A 140 29.02 19.86 -4.09
CA GLN A 140 27.95 18.89 -4.36
C GLN A 140 27.02 18.72 -3.15
N LEU A 141 27.57 18.49 -1.96
CA LEU A 141 26.76 18.34 -0.74
C LEU A 141 26.08 19.66 -0.34
N SER A 142 26.72 20.80 -0.56
CA SER A 142 26.10 22.11 -0.35
C SER A 142 24.89 22.33 -1.26
N ASP A 143 24.95 21.87 -2.51
CA ASP A 143 23.83 21.98 -3.43
C ASP A 143 22.71 21.01 -3.07
N GLN A 144 23.02 19.81 -2.56
CA GLN A 144 22.01 18.90 -2.00
C GLN A 144 21.30 19.49 -0.78
N ILE A 145 22.01 20.19 0.10
CA ILE A 145 21.38 20.92 1.23
C ILE A 145 20.42 22.00 0.71
N LYS A 146 20.79 22.75 -0.33
CA LYS A 146 19.89 23.75 -0.94
C LYS A 146 18.68 23.11 -1.61
N LEU A 147 18.86 21.96 -2.27
CA LEU A 147 17.76 21.18 -2.86
C LEU A 147 16.80 20.67 -1.79
N PHE A 148 17.32 20.15 -0.68
CA PHE A 148 16.54 19.77 0.50
C PHE A 148 15.71 20.96 1.01
N GLU A 149 16.31 22.14 1.17
CA GLU A 149 15.55 23.33 1.61
C GLU A 149 14.47 23.74 0.60
N ALA A 150 14.78 23.71 -0.69
CA ALA A 150 13.82 24.03 -1.74
C ALA A 150 12.65 23.04 -1.71
N GLU A 151 12.92 21.75 -1.56
CA GLU A 151 11.89 20.71 -1.46
C GLU A 151 11.06 20.82 -0.18
N GLY A 152 11.70 21.11 0.95
CA GLY A 152 11.01 21.34 2.22
C GLY A 152 10.05 22.53 2.15
N ARG A 153 10.47 23.64 1.54
CA ARG A 153 9.59 24.80 1.30
C ARG A 153 8.45 24.46 0.36
N ARG A 154 8.70 23.70 -0.72
CA ARG A 154 7.66 23.23 -1.66
C ARG A 154 6.60 22.37 -0.96
N ASN A 155 7.02 21.56 0.01
CA ASN A 155 6.13 20.70 0.80
C ASN A 155 5.55 21.39 2.04
N ALA A 156 5.61 22.73 2.12
CA ALA A 156 5.04 23.54 3.20
C ALA A 156 5.53 23.15 4.61
N ILE A 157 6.78 22.71 4.73
CA ILE A 157 7.42 22.48 6.02
C ILE A 157 7.67 23.84 6.70
N GLU A 158 7.35 23.94 8.00
CA GLU A 158 7.58 25.16 8.77
C GLU A 158 9.06 25.56 8.76
N ASN A 159 9.35 26.85 8.63
CA ASN A 159 10.72 27.35 8.51
C ASN A 159 11.61 26.93 9.69
N ASP A 160 11.10 26.99 10.92
CA ASP A 160 11.86 26.61 12.12
C ASP A 160 12.23 25.12 12.09
N GLN A 161 11.30 24.26 11.64
CA GLN A 161 11.54 22.84 11.47
C GLN A 161 12.57 22.59 10.35
N LEU A 162 12.47 23.32 9.24
CA LEU A 162 13.40 23.20 8.11
C LEU A 162 14.81 23.64 8.50
N LEU A 163 14.95 24.72 9.28
CA LEU A 163 16.23 25.20 9.79
C LEU A 163 16.86 24.20 10.77
N ALA A 164 16.06 23.63 11.67
CA ALA A 164 16.52 22.59 12.59
C ALA A 164 16.95 21.31 11.86
N ALA A 165 16.20 20.91 10.84
CA ALA A 165 16.55 19.76 10.00
C ALA A 165 17.83 19.99 9.18
N ARG A 166 18.00 21.19 8.60
CA ARG A 166 19.25 21.55 7.90
C ARG A 166 20.45 21.49 8.85
N TYR A 167 20.30 21.95 10.09
CA TYR A 167 21.34 21.85 11.11
C TYR A 167 21.74 20.40 11.36
N VAL A 168 20.74 19.54 11.60
CA VAL A 168 20.93 18.10 11.81
C VAL A 168 21.65 17.47 10.61
N LEU A 169 21.19 17.73 9.39
CA LEU A 169 21.77 17.16 8.17
C LEU A 169 23.21 17.64 7.95
N CYS A 170 23.51 18.93 8.14
CA CYS A 170 24.88 19.44 8.04
C CYS A 170 25.80 18.74 9.05
N THR A 171 25.33 18.58 10.29
CA THR A 171 26.10 17.90 11.36
C THR A 171 26.40 16.45 11.00
N VAL A 172 25.40 15.72 10.49
CA VAL A 172 25.52 14.31 10.13
C VAL A 172 26.43 14.12 8.92
N VAL A 173 26.31 14.97 7.90
CA VAL A 173 27.17 14.91 6.71
C VAL A 173 28.62 15.22 7.07
N ASP A 174 28.85 16.26 7.88
CA ASP A 174 30.21 16.62 8.30
C ASP A 174 30.87 15.48 9.09
N GLU A 175 30.14 14.85 10.00
CA GLU A 175 30.63 13.69 10.73
C GLU A 175 30.89 12.49 9.80
N ALA A 176 29.98 12.19 8.87
CA ALA A 176 30.16 11.10 7.92
C ALA A 176 31.43 11.27 7.08
N VAL A 177 31.71 12.49 6.61
CA VAL A 177 32.95 12.80 5.87
C VAL A 177 34.17 12.66 6.77
N LEU A 178 34.18 13.31 7.94
CA LEU A 178 35.32 13.28 8.87
C LEU A 178 35.63 11.88 9.41
N ASN A 179 34.65 10.97 9.37
CA ASN A 179 34.80 9.58 9.79
C ASN A 179 35.48 8.69 8.74
N THR A 180 35.69 9.18 7.53
CA THR A 180 36.40 8.43 6.48
C THR A 180 37.93 8.56 6.62
N PRO A 181 38.71 7.60 6.08
CA PRO A 181 40.18 7.66 6.10
C PRO A 181 40.77 8.89 5.37
N TRP A 182 40.08 9.38 4.34
CA TRP A 182 40.48 10.54 3.54
C TRP A 182 39.96 11.86 4.12
N GLY A 183 38.73 11.88 4.67
CA GLY A 183 38.11 13.08 5.20
C GLY A 183 38.84 13.62 6.43
N SER A 184 39.26 12.74 7.35
CA SER A 184 40.04 13.09 8.54
C SER A 184 41.40 13.74 8.24
N LYS A 185 41.99 13.47 7.06
CA LYS A 185 43.28 14.03 6.61
C LYS A 185 43.13 15.27 5.72
N SER A 186 41.89 15.64 5.40
CA SER A 186 41.59 16.74 4.49
C SER A 186 41.32 18.06 5.23
N ASP A 187 41.16 19.13 4.46
CA ASP A 187 40.76 20.45 4.98
C ASP A 187 39.24 20.57 5.28
N TRP A 188 38.47 19.47 5.29
CA TRP A 188 37.01 19.50 5.47
C TRP A 188 36.56 20.28 6.69
N SER A 189 37.27 20.15 7.82
CA SER A 189 36.97 20.87 9.07
C SER A 189 37.03 22.40 8.94
N LYS A 190 37.78 22.93 7.95
CA LYS A 190 37.83 24.37 7.63
C LYS A 190 36.67 24.83 6.74
N ILE A 191 36.13 23.92 5.92
CA ILE A 191 35.08 24.18 4.92
C ILE A 191 33.77 23.45 5.22
N SER A 192 33.56 23.02 6.46
CA SER A 192 32.45 22.15 6.85
C SER A 192 31.08 22.76 6.51
N LEU A 193 30.10 21.90 6.24
CA LEU A 193 28.76 22.36 5.91
C LEU A 193 28.14 23.09 7.10
N LEU A 194 28.30 22.59 8.32
CA LEU A 194 27.77 23.22 9.52
C LEU A 194 28.34 24.63 9.72
N SER A 195 29.64 24.82 9.47
CA SER A 195 30.27 26.14 9.55
C SER A 195 29.72 27.08 8.48
N ARG A 196 29.63 26.60 7.24
CA ARG A 196 29.13 27.37 6.10
C ARG A 196 27.67 27.81 6.27
N PHE A 197 26.83 26.93 6.79
CA PHE A 197 25.38 27.09 6.81
C PHE A 197 24.83 27.61 8.15
N HIS A 198 25.54 27.38 9.25
CA HIS A 198 25.12 27.75 10.61
C HIS A 198 26.17 28.54 11.39
N LYS A 199 27.38 28.74 10.84
CA LYS A 199 28.50 29.41 11.52
C LYS A 199 28.90 28.70 12.82
N GLU A 200 28.80 27.37 12.82
CA GLU A 200 29.14 26.52 13.96
C GLU A 200 30.09 25.38 13.55
N THR A 201 30.94 24.96 14.47
CA THR A 201 31.96 23.91 14.22
C THR A 201 31.73 22.64 15.05
N PHE A 202 30.84 22.66 16.04
CA PHE A 202 30.55 21.53 16.92
C PHE A 202 29.05 21.26 17.02
N GLY A 203 28.54 20.37 16.16
CA GLY A 203 27.12 20.01 16.12
C GLY A 203 26.73 18.78 16.93
N GLY A 204 27.70 17.91 17.25
CA GLY A 204 27.46 16.59 17.86
C GLY A 204 26.69 16.64 19.18
N GLU A 205 26.95 17.62 20.05
CA GLU A 205 26.21 17.78 21.32
C GLU A 205 24.83 18.42 21.11
N LYS A 206 24.76 19.45 20.26
CA LYS A 206 23.51 20.16 19.94
C LYS A 206 22.48 19.27 19.26
N PHE A 207 22.93 18.27 18.48
CA PHE A 207 22.04 17.23 17.96
C PHE A 207 21.26 16.54 19.10
N PHE A 208 21.94 16.08 20.15
CA PHE A 208 21.28 15.38 21.25
C PHE A 208 20.47 16.32 22.15
N HIS A 209 20.89 17.57 22.34
CA HIS A 209 20.05 18.58 23.01
C HIS A 209 18.77 18.87 22.24
N LEU A 210 18.84 18.94 20.91
CA LEU A 210 17.66 19.06 20.07
C LEU A 210 16.77 17.82 20.18
N LEU A 211 17.37 16.62 20.17
CA LEU A 211 16.64 15.36 20.33
C LEU A 211 15.83 15.36 21.62
N GLU A 212 16.48 15.63 22.75
CA GLU A 212 15.85 15.70 24.07
C GLU A 212 14.70 16.71 24.11
N LYS A 213 14.93 17.92 23.57
CA LYS A 213 13.92 18.97 23.50
C LYS A 213 12.70 18.56 22.68
N LEU A 214 12.90 17.93 21.53
CA LEU A 214 11.82 17.51 20.63
C LEU A 214 11.07 16.28 21.17
N SER A 215 11.78 15.39 21.87
CA SER A 215 11.21 14.20 22.53
C SER A 215 10.25 14.55 23.67
N ALA A 216 10.25 15.79 24.17
CA ALA A 216 9.26 16.27 25.14
C ALA A 216 7.83 16.35 24.55
N ASN A 217 7.69 16.55 23.22
CA ASN A 217 6.39 16.50 22.53
C ASN A 217 6.49 15.73 21.20
N PRO A 218 6.48 14.38 21.27
CA PRO A 218 6.68 13.53 20.10
C PRO A 218 5.59 13.63 19.05
N PHE A 219 4.33 13.86 19.46
CA PHE A 219 3.21 14.02 18.53
C PHE A 219 3.41 15.23 17.62
N LYS A 220 3.87 16.37 18.18
CA LYS A 220 4.16 17.58 17.41
C LYS A 220 5.42 17.44 16.56
N HIS A 221 6.45 16.79 17.09
CA HIS A 221 7.78 16.77 16.50
C HIS A 221 8.15 15.46 15.79
N LEU A 222 7.17 14.58 15.57
CA LEU A 222 7.34 13.28 14.91
C LEU A 222 8.21 13.36 13.64
N PRO A 223 8.03 14.33 12.72
CA PRO A 223 8.81 14.33 11.50
C PRO A 223 10.31 14.59 11.74
N MET A 224 10.66 15.40 12.74
CA MET A 224 12.06 15.61 13.13
C MET A 224 12.63 14.38 13.84
N LEU A 225 11.86 13.78 14.76
CA LEU A 225 12.31 12.60 15.50
C LEU A 225 12.64 11.44 14.56
N GLU A 226 11.84 11.24 13.51
CA GLU A 226 12.12 10.24 12.47
C GLU A 226 13.35 10.55 11.65
N LEU A 227 13.57 11.81 11.26
CA LEU A 227 14.79 12.22 10.57
C LEU A 227 16.02 11.92 11.44
N MET A 228 15.97 12.31 12.71
CA MET A 228 17.06 12.09 13.66
C MET A 228 17.29 10.60 13.95
N TYR A 229 16.23 9.79 14.03
CA TYR A 229 16.33 8.34 14.12
C TYR A 229 17.04 7.74 12.90
N LEU A 230 16.70 8.19 11.69
CA LEU A 230 17.37 7.73 10.48
C LEU A 230 18.85 8.13 10.46
N CYS A 231 19.20 9.33 10.93
CA CYS A 231 20.58 9.75 11.07
C CYS A 231 21.37 8.83 12.03
N LEU A 232 20.79 8.49 13.19
CA LEU A 232 21.38 7.54 14.15
C LEU A 232 21.51 6.13 13.53
N ALA A 233 20.49 5.67 12.81
CA ALA A 233 20.50 4.37 12.15
C ALA A 233 21.54 4.28 11.01
N LEU A 234 21.89 5.40 10.38
CA LEU A 234 22.96 5.51 9.39
C LEU A 234 24.36 5.62 10.00
N GLY A 235 24.48 5.57 11.34
CA GLY A 235 25.77 5.53 12.04
C GLY A 235 26.26 6.88 12.56
N PHE A 236 25.38 7.89 12.69
CA PHE A 236 25.73 9.10 13.42
C PHE A 236 25.93 8.80 14.92
N GLU A 237 27.08 9.18 15.46
CA GLU A 237 27.49 8.94 16.86
C GLU A 237 27.54 10.26 17.66
N GLY A 238 27.93 11.38 17.02
CA GLY A 238 28.07 12.68 17.69
C GLY A 238 28.98 12.62 18.92
N LYS A 239 28.53 13.24 20.03
CA LYS A 239 29.28 13.30 21.30
C LYS A 239 29.62 11.92 21.90
N TYR A 240 28.93 10.86 21.48
CA TYR A 240 29.11 9.51 22.00
C TYR A 240 30.27 8.73 21.37
N ARG A 241 30.89 9.26 20.30
CA ARG A 241 32.03 8.62 19.61
C ARG A 241 33.24 8.40 20.53
N SER A 242 33.59 9.38 21.35
CA SER A 242 34.74 9.30 22.27
C SER A 242 34.49 8.35 23.46
N HIS A 243 33.22 8.04 23.73
CA HIS A 243 32.77 7.20 24.85
C HIS A 243 32.56 5.73 24.44
N ARG A 244 33.24 5.24 23.39
CA ARG A 244 33.09 3.88 22.84
C ARG A 244 33.22 2.72 23.85
N LEU A 245 33.79 2.95 25.04
CA LEU A 245 33.77 2.00 26.16
C LEU A 245 32.36 1.74 26.73
N ASN A 246 31.41 2.66 26.53
CA ASN A 246 30.01 2.60 26.97
C ASN A 246 29.05 2.59 25.75
N GLY A 247 29.30 1.75 24.75
CA GLY A 247 28.50 1.68 23.51
C GLY A 247 26.98 1.48 23.71
N HIS A 248 26.57 1.06 24.90
CA HIS A 248 25.17 0.90 25.28
C HIS A 248 24.35 2.21 25.30
N GLU A 249 24.94 3.36 25.65
CA GLU A 249 24.14 4.60 25.82
C GLU A 249 23.52 5.08 24.49
N LEU A 250 24.29 5.02 23.39
CA LEU A 250 23.79 5.42 22.07
C LEU A 250 22.74 4.44 21.55
N GLU A 251 22.93 3.14 21.79
CA GLU A 251 21.95 2.10 21.47
C GLU A 251 20.66 2.28 22.26
N ASP A 252 20.75 2.57 23.55
CA ASP A 252 19.61 2.85 24.43
C ASP A 252 18.81 4.08 23.95
N ILE A 253 19.51 5.15 23.53
CA ILE A 253 18.88 6.34 22.95
C ILE A 253 18.15 5.98 21.66
N ARG A 254 18.78 5.21 20.76
CA ARG A 254 18.18 4.78 19.49
C ARG A 254 16.93 3.92 19.72
N ASP A 255 17.00 2.98 20.65
CA ASP A 255 15.90 2.06 20.97
C ASP A 255 14.75 2.76 21.70
N SER A 256 15.07 3.73 22.56
CA SER A 256 14.07 4.61 23.19
C SER A 256 13.35 5.46 22.15
N LEU A 257 14.11 6.12 21.25
CA LEU A 257 13.57 6.94 20.18
C LEU A 257 12.69 6.11 19.23
N TYR A 258 13.13 4.91 18.85
CA TYR A 258 12.35 3.99 18.02
C TYR A 258 11.01 3.65 18.67
N ARG A 259 11.03 3.25 19.96
CA ARG A 259 9.79 2.93 20.70
C ARG A 259 8.85 4.12 20.77
N GLN A 260 9.39 5.32 20.98
CA GLN A 260 8.61 6.56 21.02
C GLN A 260 7.95 6.87 19.66
N ILE A 261 8.70 6.78 18.56
CA ILE A 261 8.17 6.96 17.19
C ILE A 261 7.09 5.91 16.89
N ARG A 262 7.33 4.64 17.25
CA ARG A 262 6.36 3.56 17.06
C ARG A 262 5.09 3.78 17.87
N HIS A 263 5.21 4.25 19.10
CA HIS A 263 4.07 4.58 19.95
C HIS A 263 3.20 5.68 19.34
N VAL A 264 3.82 6.73 18.78
CA VAL A 264 3.10 7.84 18.14
C VAL A 264 2.47 7.44 16.81
N ARG A 265 3.19 6.70 15.96
CA ARG A 265 2.65 6.22 14.66
C ARG A 265 1.56 5.16 14.82
N GLY A 266 1.55 4.45 15.93
CA GLY A 266 0.74 3.25 16.12
C GLY A 266 1.31 2.03 15.40
N ASP A 267 0.61 0.90 15.54
CA ASP A 267 1.00 -0.34 14.85
C ASP A 267 0.73 -0.23 13.36
N VAL A 268 1.80 -0.04 12.59
CA VAL A 268 1.80 -0.36 11.15
C VAL A 268 1.56 -1.86 11.04
N SER A 269 0.36 -2.25 10.60
CA SER A 269 0.01 -3.65 10.35
C SER A 269 1.07 -4.26 9.44
N ARG A 270 1.84 -5.23 9.96
CA ARG A 270 2.85 -5.98 9.19
C ARG A 270 2.21 -6.82 8.07
N THR A 271 0.89 -6.99 8.12
CA THR A 271 0.08 -7.64 7.12
C THR A 271 -0.47 -6.60 6.14
N LEU A 272 -0.10 -6.70 4.86
CA LEU A 272 -0.70 -5.91 3.77
C LEU A 272 -2.22 -6.15 3.65
N SER A 273 -2.76 -7.24 4.21
CA SER A 273 -4.16 -7.32 4.63
C SER A 273 -4.46 -8.28 5.81
N PRO A 274 -5.36 -7.92 6.75
CA PRO A 274 -5.89 -8.78 7.81
C PRO A 274 -6.58 -10.04 7.26
N ARG A 275 -6.95 -10.05 5.98
CA ARG A 275 -7.51 -11.19 5.25
C ARG A 275 -6.75 -11.40 3.93
N TRP A 276 -5.49 -11.82 4.04
CA TRP A 276 -4.65 -12.13 2.87
C TRP A 276 -5.17 -13.33 2.06
N GLN A 277 -5.99 -14.18 2.69
CA GLN A 277 -6.80 -15.16 1.99
C GLN A 277 -7.87 -14.39 1.22
N GLY A 278 -7.69 -14.30 -0.10
CA GLY A 278 -8.65 -13.67 -1.00
C GLY A 278 -10.06 -14.14 -0.67
N ALA A 279 -11.04 -13.24 -0.74
CA ALA A 279 -12.44 -13.61 -0.58
C ALA A 279 -12.66 -14.85 -1.44
N GLN A 280 -12.89 -16.02 -0.78
CA GLN A 280 -13.04 -17.31 -1.45
C GLN A 280 -13.82 -17.04 -2.70
N SER A 281 -13.19 -17.22 -3.86
CA SER A 281 -13.78 -16.86 -5.14
C SER A 281 -15.17 -17.46 -5.14
N ARG A 282 -16.19 -16.64 -4.89
CA ARG A 282 -17.55 -17.00 -5.26
C ARG A 282 -17.46 -16.93 -6.76
N VAL A 283 -17.02 -18.05 -7.33
CA VAL A 283 -17.28 -18.46 -8.70
C VAL A 283 -18.67 -17.90 -8.95
N SER A 284 -18.71 -16.91 -9.85
CA SER A 284 -19.89 -16.20 -10.35
C SER A 284 -21.14 -16.95 -9.93
N GLU A 285 -21.95 -16.33 -9.04
CA GLU A 285 -23.20 -16.94 -8.58
C GLU A 285 -23.89 -17.52 -9.80
N ARG A 286 -23.79 -18.85 -9.90
CA ARG A 286 -24.45 -19.64 -10.92
C ARG A 286 -25.91 -19.31 -10.71
N LEU A 287 -26.48 -18.58 -11.67
CA LEU A 287 -27.89 -18.20 -11.72
C LEU A 287 -28.69 -19.26 -10.99
N ARG A 288 -29.24 -18.91 -9.82
CA ARG A 288 -30.04 -19.82 -8.99
C ARG A 288 -31.14 -20.38 -9.89
N VAL A 289 -30.93 -21.58 -10.40
CA VAL A 289 -31.96 -22.32 -11.11
C VAL A 289 -33.10 -22.45 -10.12
N ALA A 290 -34.30 -22.06 -10.53
CA ALA A 290 -35.50 -22.15 -9.70
C ALA A 290 -35.53 -23.54 -9.03
N PRO A 291 -35.82 -23.64 -7.73
CA PRO A 291 -35.85 -24.90 -7.03
C PRO A 291 -36.68 -25.92 -7.82
N VAL A 292 -36.11 -27.08 -8.15
CA VAL A 292 -36.77 -28.12 -8.97
C VAL A 292 -38.16 -28.48 -8.40
N TRP A 293 -38.35 -28.36 -7.08
CA TRP A 293 -39.64 -28.58 -6.43
C TRP A 293 -40.74 -27.63 -6.91
N LEU A 294 -40.45 -26.40 -7.33
CA LEU A 294 -41.45 -25.48 -7.89
C LEU A 294 -41.92 -25.94 -9.28
N VAL A 295 -41.01 -26.46 -10.10
CA VAL A 295 -41.36 -27.03 -11.41
C VAL A 295 -42.20 -28.29 -11.23
N VAL A 296 -41.84 -29.14 -10.28
CA VAL A 296 -42.64 -30.34 -9.91
C VAL A 296 -44.01 -29.94 -9.38
N LEU A 297 -44.10 -28.95 -8.49
CA LEU A 297 -45.38 -28.48 -7.96
C LEU A 297 -46.28 -27.92 -9.06
N PHE A 298 -45.73 -27.07 -9.94
CA PHE A 298 -46.47 -26.48 -11.05
C PHE A 298 -46.97 -27.54 -12.04
N THR A 299 -46.14 -28.52 -12.39
CA THR A 299 -46.51 -29.61 -13.29
C THR A 299 -47.60 -30.50 -12.69
N VAL A 300 -47.53 -30.81 -11.39
CA VAL A 300 -48.58 -31.57 -10.69
C VAL A 300 -49.90 -30.80 -10.65
N ILE A 301 -49.86 -29.50 -10.35
CA ILE A 301 -51.06 -28.64 -10.36
C ILE A 301 -51.68 -28.59 -11.76
N SER A 302 -50.86 -28.39 -12.80
CA SER A 302 -51.33 -28.36 -14.19
C SER A 302 -51.99 -29.67 -14.60
N LEU A 303 -51.36 -30.82 -14.30
CA LEU A 303 -51.93 -32.14 -14.56
C LEU A 303 -53.24 -32.38 -13.81
N ALA A 304 -53.35 -31.94 -12.55
CA ALA A 304 -54.57 -32.09 -11.76
C ALA A 304 -55.72 -31.27 -12.35
N VAL A 305 -55.48 -30.02 -12.77
CA VAL A 305 -56.48 -29.17 -13.43
C VAL A 305 -56.96 -29.83 -14.73
N LEU A 306 -56.03 -30.36 -15.52
CA LEU A 306 -56.31 -31.01 -16.80
C LEU A 306 -57.12 -32.30 -16.61
N TYR A 307 -56.75 -33.12 -15.63
CA TYR A 307 -57.50 -34.33 -15.24
C TYR A 307 -58.92 -33.98 -14.78
N CYS A 308 -59.08 -33.01 -13.87
CA CYS A 308 -60.39 -32.57 -13.39
C CYS A 308 -61.25 -32.07 -14.56
N GLY A 309 -60.70 -31.23 -15.44
CA GLY A 309 -61.39 -30.76 -16.63
C GLY A 309 -61.85 -31.91 -17.55
N PHE A 310 -60.99 -32.89 -17.81
CA PHE A 310 -61.37 -34.05 -18.61
C PHE A 310 -62.43 -34.90 -17.95
N THR A 311 -62.32 -35.18 -16.65
CA THR A 311 -63.34 -35.99 -15.93
C THR A 311 -64.70 -35.31 -15.92
N TRP A 312 -64.74 -33.97 -15.85
CA TRP A 312 -65.98 -33.21 -15.95
C TRP A 312 -66.60 -33.34 -17.34
N VAL A 313 -65.83 -33.07 -18.40
CA VAL A 313 -66.31 -33.14 -19.79
C VAL A 313 -66.73 -34.57 -20.16
N LEU A 314 -65.94 -35.57 -19.75
CA LEU A 314 -66.30 -36.99 -19.94
C LEU A 314 -67.54 -37.37 -19.15
N GLY A 315 -67.75 -36.81 -17.95
CA GLY A 315 -68.97 -37.02 -17.17
C GLY A 315 -70.20 -36.48 -17.90
N GLU A 316 -70.11 -35.27 -18.42
CA GLU A 316 -71.20 -34.61 -19.15
C GLU A 316 -71.50 -35.32 -20.47
N GLN A 317 -70.48 -35.69 -21.24
CA GLN A 317 -70.66 -36.50 -22.46
C GLN A 317 -71.15 -37.92 -22.15
N ARG A 318 -70.70 -38.54 -21.05
CA ARG A 318 -71.19 -39.86 -20.61
C ARG A 318 -72.68 -39.80 -20.33
N GLU A 319 -73.15 -38.78 -19.61
CA GLU A 319 -74.59 -38.62 -19.37
C GLU A 319 -75.39 -38.35 -20.64
N VAL A 320 -74.86 -37.55 -21.57
CA VAL A 320 -75.49 -37.29 -22.86
C VAL A 320 -75.59 -38.57 -23.72
N VAL A 321 -74.53 -39.39 -23.75
CA VAL A 321 -74.49 -40.64 -24.52
C VAL A 321 -75.31 -41.76 -23.84
N LEU A 322 -75.36 -41.82 -22.51
CA LEU A 322 -76.12 -42.84 -21.78
C LEU A 322 -77.63 -42.61 -21.80
N LYS A 323 -78.11 -41.36 -21.95
CA LYS A 323 -79.54 -41.03 -22.04
C LYS A 323 -80.31 -41.88 -23.06
N PRO A 324 -79.88 -42.02 -24.33
CA PRO A 324 -80.57 -42.88 -25.30
C PRO A 324 -80.52 -44.38 -24.97
N TYR A 325 -79.49 -44.87 -24.27
CA TYR A 325 -79.44 -46.28 -23.84
C TYR A 325 -80.31 -46.55 -22.61
N GLN A 326 -80.41 -45.59 -21.69
CA GLN A 326 -81.30 -45.68 -20.54
C GLN A 326 -82.77 -45.64 -20.96
N THR A 327 -83.15 -44.82 -21.94
CA THR A 327 -84.51 -44.79 -22.47
C THR A 327 -84.87 -46.07 -23.23
N VAL A 328 -83.93 -46.66 -23.99
CA VAL A 328 -84.15 -47.96 -24.66
C VAL A 328 -84.24 -49.11 -23.64
N TYR A 329 -83.43 -49.12 -22.58
CA TYR A 329 -83.50 -50.11 -21.52
C TYR A 329 -84.83 -50.03 -20.75
N LEU A 330 -85.31 -48.81 -20.44
CA LEU A 330 -86.60 -48.58 -19.80
C LEU A 330 -87.78 -48.97 -20.70
N ALA A 331 -87.71 -48.64 -22.00
CA ALA A 331 -88.73 -49.07 -22.97
C ALA A 331 -88.76 -50.60 -23.19
N ALA A 332 -87.59 -51.26 -23.18
CA ALA A 332 -87.50 -52.72 -23.27
C ALA A 332 -88.00 -53.43 -22.01
N LEU A 333 -87.93 -52.78 -20.84
CA LEU A 333 -88.54 -53.26 -19.59
C LEU A 333 -90.06 -53.15 -19.60
N GLU A 334 -90.62 -52.05 -20.13
CA GLU A 334 -92.08 -51.86 -20.27
C GLU A 334 -92.71 -52.79 -21.32
N LEU A 335 -91.99 -53.17 -22.38
CA LEU A 335 -92.45 -54.15 -23.38
C LEU A 335 -92.46 -55.61 -22.88
N ARG A 336 -91.88 -55.89 -21.70
CA ARG A 336 -91.78 -57.22 -21.11
C ARG A 336 -92.74 -57.45 -19.93
N SER A 337 -93.45 -56.40 -19.51
CA SER A 337 -94.51 -56.44 -18.48
C SER A 337 -95.90 -56.44 -19.12
#